data_AF-A0AAD9JDR7-F1
#
_entry.id   AF-A0AAD9JDR7-F1
#
_cell.length_a   1.000
_cell.length_b   1.000
_cell.length_c   1.000
_cell.angle_alpha   90.00
_cell.angle_beta   90.00
_cell.angle_gamma   90.00
#
_symmetry.space_group_name_H-M   'P 1'
#
loop_
_entity.id
_entity.type
_entity.pdbx_description
1 polymer ?
#
loop_
_entity_poly.entity_id
_entity_poly.type
_entity_poly.pdbx_seq_one_letter_code
_entity_poly.pdbx_strand_id
1 'polypeptide(L)'
;MDTPTNPTLGGPDKYHVYIDYYKHDEERFEELKGIFEEQGLTVYNNKANEPDFAALDKGVESSRKVVILVTYSSVFVSHGLLNRADIVKRKKAHRGPRSFIILLFAGICPSNLPEHLEDATYTQIAQTPENNHPSS
;
A
#
# COMPACT_ATOMS: atom_id res chain seq x y z
N MET A 1 25.79 -0.08 19.42
CA MET A 1 24.48 0.44 18.99
C MET A 1 24.58 0.63 17.50
N ASP A 2 24.11 -0.36 16.74
CA ASP A 2 24.06 -0.26 15.28
C ASP A 2 22.95 0.73 14.92
N THR A 3 23.32 1.86 14.32
CA THR A 3 22.37 2.75 13.68
C THR A 3 21.68 1.97 12.56
N PRO A 4 20.33 1.95 12.50
CA PRO A 4 19.65 1.33 11.38
C PRO A 4 20.13 2.01 10.10
N THR A 5 20.83 1.25 9.26
CA THR A 5 21.37 1.75 8.01
C THR A 5 20.17 1.96 7.10
N ASN A 6 19.79 3.23 6.92
CA ASN A 6 18.69 3.57 6.04
C ASN A 6 18.96 2.93 4.67
N PRO A 7 18.07 2.07 4.12
CA PRO A 7 18.32 1.47 2.83
C PRO A 7 18.55 2.57 1.81
N THR A 8 19.68 2.53 1.13
CA THR A 8 20.00 3.56 0.15
C THR A 8 19.06 3.39 -1.07
N LEU A 9 18.44 4.48 -1.53
CA LEU A 9 17.79 4.51 -2.82
C LEU A 9 18.87 4.45 -3.91
N GLY A 10 18.90 3.34 -4.65
CA GLY A 10 19.74 3.19 -5.83
C GLY A 10 18.91 3.37 -7.11
N GLY A 11 19.48 3.96 -8.15
CA GLY A 11 18.81 4.10 -9.45
C GLY A 11 17.84 5.30 -9.52
N PRO A 12 16.79 5.24 -10.37
CA PRO A 12 15.89 6.37 -10.65
C PRO A 12 14.81 6.62 -9.56
N ASP A 13 14.78 5.78 -8.53
CA ASP A 13 13.73 5.83 -7.51
C ASP A 13 13.98 7.01 -6.55
N LYS A 14 12.95 7.83 -6.36
CA LYS A 14 12.93 8.98 -5.43
C LYS A 14 12.33 8.61 -4.07
N TYR A 15 11.49 7.57 -4.04
CA TYR A 15 10.82 7.08 -2.84
C TYR A 15 11.04 5.58 -2.67
N HIS A 16 11.04 5.13 -1.42
CA HIS A 16 11.10 3.71 -1.13
C HIS A 16 9.79 3.02 -1.44
N VAL A 17 8.68 3.66 -1.06
CA VAL A 17 7.33 3.09 -1.14
C VAL A 17 6.37 4.15 -1.65
N TYR A 18 5.56 3.80 -2.64
CA TYR A 18 4.31 4.50 -2.94
C TYR A 18 3.15 3.73 -2.32
N ILE A 19 2.28 4.41 -1.59
CA ILE A 19 1.07 3.82 -1.02
C ILE A 19 -0.15 4.42 -1.71
N ASP A 20 -0.96 3.57 -2.32
CA ASP A 20 -2.31 3.91 -2.80
C ASP A 20 -3.35 3.31 -1.85
N TYR A 21 -4.36 4.10 -1.52
CA TYR A 21 -5.40 3.73 -0.56
C TYR A 21 -6.74 4.36 -0.96
N TYR A 22 -7.83 3.84 -0.39
CA TYR A 22 -9.13 4.47 -0.52
C TYR A 22 -9.28 5.59 0.49
N LYS A 23 -9.79 6.76 0.10
CA LYS A 23 -9.83 7.99 0.92
C LYS A 23 -10.36 7.84 2.35
N HIS A 24 -11.25 6.86 2.60
CA HIS A 24 -11.79 6.60 3.93
C HIS A 24 -10.85 5.80 4.85
N ASP A 25 -9.73 5.32 4.32
CA ASP A 25 -8.68 4.59 5.03
C ASP A 25 -7.47 5.48 5.37
N GLU A 26 -7.65 6.81 5.43
CA GLU A 26 -6.58 7.79 5.69
C GLU A 26 -5.86 7.53 7.02
N GLU A 27 -6.60 7.20 8.08
CA GLU A 27 -6.02 6.86 9.39
C GLU A 27 -5.06 5.65 9.27
N ARG A 28 -5.49 4.60 8.57
CA ARG A 28 -4.67 3.40 8.32
C ARG A 28 -3.46 3.70 7.43
N PHE A 29 -3.62 4.60 6.47
CA PHE A 29 -2.51 5.08 5.66
C PHE A 29 -1.48 5.80 6.52
N GLU A 30 -1.88 6.72 7.40
CA GLU A 30 -0.94 7.45 8.26
C GLU A 30 -0.25 6.52 9.28
N GLU A 31 -0.96 5.53 9.84
CA GLU A 31 -0.36 4.46 10.65
C GLU A 31 0.74 3.72 9.88
N LEU A 32 0.42 3.23 8.68
CA LEU A 32 1.36 2.47 7.85
C LEU A 32 2.56 3.32 7.39
N LYS A 33 2.30 4.58 7.05
CA LYS A 33 3.33 5.54 6.68
C LYS A 33 4.28 5.78 7.84
N GLY A 34 3.76 5.99 9.06
CA GLY A 34 4.57 6.13 10.27
C GLY A 34 5.52 4.95 10.47
N ILE A 35 5.03 3.71 10.32
CA ILE A 35 5.85 2.49 10.44
C ILE A 35 7.01 2.48 9.43
N PHE A 36 6.77 2.89 8.18
CA PHE A 36 7.82 2.95 7.17
C PHE A 36 8.83 4.07 7.44
N GLU A 37 8.35 5.25 7.84
CA GLU A 37 9.20 6.41 8.14
C GLU A 37 10.07 6.17 9.39
N GLU A 38 9.55 5.48 10.41
CA GLU A 38 10.32 5.04 11.58
C GLU A 38 11.47 4.09 11.21
N GLN A 39 11.33 3.34 10.12
CA GLN A 39 12.38 2.48 9.56
C GLN A 39 13.34 3.26 8.62
N GLY A 40 13.18 4.57 8.51
CA GLY A 40 13.95 5.45 7.63
C GLY A 40 13.47 5.49 6.19
N LEU A 41 12.38 4.79 5.84
CA LEU A 41 11.91 4.71 4.46
C LEU A 41 11.11 5.96 4.07
N THR A 42 11.39 6.48 2.89
CA THR A 42 10.63 7.59 2.30
C THR A 42 9.36 7.08 1.62
N VAL A 43 8.22 7.66 1.97
CA VAL A 43 6.90 7.29 1.46
C VAL A 43 6.35 8.38 0.54
N TYR A 44 5.80 7.97 -0.60
CA TYR A 44 4.98 8.81 -1.47
C TYR A 44 3.51 8.38 -1.36
N ASN A 45 2.60 9.35 -1.39
CA ASN A 45 1.18 9.10 -1.59
C ASN A 45 0.60 10.20 -2.49
N ASN A 46 -0.47 9.87 -3.21
CA ASN A 46 -1.27 10.88 -3.87
C ASN A 46 -2.30 11.42 -2.88
N LYS A 47 -2.05 12.62 -2.33
CA LYS A 47 -2.99 13.29 -1.42
C LYS A 47 -4.25 13.80 -2.12
N ALA A 48 -4.27 13.84 -3.45
CA ALA A 48 -5.49 14.13 -4.17
C ALA A 48 -6.39 12.90 -4.04
N ASN A 49 -7.41 13.00 -3.18
CA ASN A 49 -8.47 11.99 -2.95
C ASN A 49 -9.37 11.77 -4.18
N GLU A 50 -8.86 12.06 -5.38
CA GLU A 50 -9.51 11.92 -6.69
C GLU A 50 -8.66 11.01 -7.59
N PRO A 51 -9.28 10.30 -8.55
CA PRO A 51 -8.57 9.45 -9.49
C PRO A 51 -7.73 10.28 -10.47
N ASP A 52 -6.60 10.80 -10.01
CA ASP A 52 -5.57 11.39 -10.85
C ASP A 52 -4.58 10.29 -11.30
N PHE A 53 -4.81 9.78 -12.51
CA PHE A 53 -3.94 8.79 -13.12
C PHE A 53 -2.50 9.32 -13.34
N ALA A 54 -2.29 10.62 -13.50
CA ALA A 54 -0.95 11.17 -13.63
C ALA A 54 -0.18 11.08 -12.30
N ALA A 55 -0.85 11.32 -11.18
CA ALA A 55 -0.26 11.15 -9.86
C ALA A 55 -0.01 9.67 -9.52
N LEU A 56 -0.92 8.77 -9.93
CA LEU A 56 -0.70 7.32 -9.85
C LEU A 56 0.59 6.93 -10.61
N ASP A 57 0.71 7.38 -11.87
CA ASP A 57 1.83 7.05 -12.75
C ASP A 57 3.15 7.56 -12.17
N LYS A 58 3.16 8.81 -11.72
CA LYS A 58 4.31 9.40 -11.03
C LYS A 58 4.69 8.57 -9.79
N GLY A 59 3.73 8.14 -8.98
CA GLY A 59 3.99 7.32 -7.79
C GLY A 59 4.60 5.97 -8.13
N VAL A 60 4.07 5.30 -9.14
CA VAL A 60 4.56 4.02 -9.64
C VAL A 60 5.98 4.15 -10.18
N GLU A 61 6.27 5.15 -10.99
CA GLU A 61 7.58 5.31 -11.63
C GLU A 61 8.69 5.74 -10.66
N SER A 62 8.35 6.64 -9.73
CA SER A 62 9.32 7.24 -8.80
C SER A 62 9.54 6.43 -7.53
N SER A 63 8.82 5.32 -7.32
CA SER A 63 8.92 4.53 -6.11
C SER A 63 9.47 3.13 -6.38
N ARG A 64 10.36 2.66 -5.52
CA ARG A 64 10.95 1.33 -5.62
C ARG A 64 9.89 0.24 -5.50
N LYS A 65 9.02 0.35 -4.49
CA LYS A 65 7.88 -0.53 -4.26
C LYS A 65 6.57 0.25 -4.33
N VAL A 66 5.50 -0.44 -4.72
CA VAL A 66 4.13 0.08 -4.61
C VAL A 66 3.33 -0.84 -3.70
N VAL A 67 2.61 -0.22 -2.78
CA VAL A 67 1.74 -0.86 -1.81
C VAL A 67 0.31 -0.39 -2.05
N ILE A 68 -0.62 -1.32 -2.21
CA ILE A 68 -2.06 -1.02 -2.23
C ILE A 68 -2.64 -1.42 -0.88
N LEU A 69 -3.19 -0.44 -0.16
CA LEU A 69 -3.88 -0.66 1.10
C LEU A 69 -5.33 -1.06 0.83
N VAL A 70 -5.68 -2.32 1.10
CA VAL A 70 -7.03 -2.84 0.89
C VAL A 70 -7.69 -3.13 2.23
N THR A 71 -8.82 -2.47 2.44
CA THR A 71 -9.72 -2.62 3.60
C THR A 71 -11.13 -3.04 3.14
N TYR A 72 -12.03 -3.33 4.08
CA TYR A 72 -13.42 -3.60 3.74
C TYR A 72 -14.07 -2.42 2.99
N SER A 73 -13.74 -1.19 3.37
CA SER A 73 -14.25 0.00 2.69
C SER A 73 -13.77 0.02 1.23
N SER A 74 -12.52 -0.34 0.98
CA SER A 74 -11.96 -0.47 -0.35
C SER A 74 -12.64 -1.54 -1.21
N VAL A 75 -12.87 -2.75 -0.68
CA VAL A 75 -13.46 -3.87 -1.43
C VAL A 75 -14.93 -3.62 -1.77
N PHE A 76 -15.71 -3.12 -0.81
CA PHE A 76 -17.17 -3.04 -0.95
C PHE A 76 -17.66 -1.69 -1.48
N VAL A 77 -16.88 -0.61 -1.32
CA VAL A 77 -17.30 0.75 -1.70
C VAL A 77 -16.57 1.26 -2.95
N SER A 78 -15.36 0.76 -3.25
CA SER A 78 -14.53 1.34 -4.33
C SER A 78 -13.92 0.32 -5.28
N HIS A 79 -14.62 0.04 -6.38
CA HIS A 79 -14.02 -0.60 -7.56
C HIS A 79 -12.82 0.19 -8.13
N GLY A 80 -12.76 1.50 -7.85
CA GLY A 80 -11.70 2.38 -8.34
C GLY A 80 -10.31 2.02 -7.82
N LEU A 81 -10.18 1.61 -6.54
CA LEU A 81 -8.88 1.22 -5.98
C LEU A 81 -8.37 -0.08 -6.61
N LEU A 82 -9.25 -1.08 -6.76
CA LEU A 82 -8.90 -2.39 -7.33
C LEU A 82 -8.50 -2.26 -8.81
N ASN A 83 -9.17 -1.39 -9.57
CA ASN A 83 -8.77 -1.06 -10.94
C ASN A 83 -7.39 -0.40 -11.00
N ARG A 84 -7.06 0.50 -10.07
CA ARG A 84 -5.71 1.09 -10.00
C ARG A 84 -4.68 0.04 -9.60
N ALA A 85 -5.01 -0.86 -8.68
CA ALA A 85 -4.14 -1.98 -8.30
C ALA A 85 -3.75 -2.84 -9.51
N ASP A 86 -4.70 -3.13 -10.40
CA ASP A 86 -4.43 -3.87 -11.65
C ASP A 86 -3.51 -3.10 -12.62
N ILE A 87 -3.74 -1.79 -12.78
CA ILE A 87 -2.87 -0.92 -13.58
C ILE A 87 -1.44 -0.93 -13.01
N VAL A 88 -1.31 -0.76 -11.70
CA VAL A 88 -0.02 -0.75 -11.00
C VAL A 88 0.69 -2.09 -11.17
N LYS A 89 -0.03 -3.21 -10.96
CA LYS A 89 0.51 -4.56 -11.11
C LYS A 89 1.12 -4.77 -12.49
N ARG A 90 0.37 -4.41 -13.55
CA ARG A 90 0.85 -4.48 -14.95
C ARG A 90 2.08 -3.60 -15.17
N LYS A 91 2.07 -2.37 -14.63
CA LYS A 91 3.21 -1.45 -14.73
C LYS A 91 4.44 -1.92 -13.97
N LYS A 92 4.29 -2.63 -12.86
CA LYS A 92 5.41 -3.11 -12.02
C LYS A 92 5.87 -4.53 -12.32
N ALA A 93 5.15 -5.30 -13.13
CA ALA A 93 5.48 -6.69 -13.46
C ALA A 93 6.95 -6.88 -13.92
N HIS A 94 7.49 -5.93 -14.70
CA HIS A 94 8.87 -5.98 -15.20
C HIS A 94 9.95 -5.76 -14.11
N ARG A 95 9.60 -5.19 -12.95
CA ARG A 95 10.52 -4.97 -11.81
C ARG A 95 10.55 -6.14 -10.83
N GLY A 96 9.85 -7.23 -11.12
CA GLY A 96 9.81 -8.46 -10.33
C GLY A 96 8.67 -8.51 -9.30
N PRO A 97 8.43 -9.69 -8.69
CA PRO A 97 7.19 -10.00 -7.98
C PRO A 97 6.98 -9.22 -6.67
N ARG A 98 8.06 -8.66 -6.08
CA ARG A 98 8.01 -7.90 -4.81
C ARG A 98 8.00 -6.37 -5.01
N SER A 99 7.88 -5.91 -6.25
CA SER A 99 7.81 -4.48 -6.58
C SER A 99 6.37 -3.93 -6.44
N PHE A 100 5.38 -4.83 -6.38
CA PHE A 100 3.98 -4.55 -6.13
C PHE A 100 3.48 -5.47 -5.02
N ILE A 101 2.83 -4.90 -4.01
CA ILE A 101 2.35 -5.61 -2.83
C ILE A 101 0.94 -5.10 -2.51
N ILE A 102 0.03 -6.03 -2.22
CA ILE A 102 -1.30 -5.70 -1.70
C ILE A 102 -1.32 -6.02 -0.20
N LEU A 103 -1.65 -5.02 0.63
CA LEU A 103 -1.85 -5.19 2.06
C LEU A 103 -3.33 -5.37 2.36
N LEU A 104 -3.67 -6.52 2.93
CA LEU A 104 -5.05 -6.89 3.27
C LEU A 104 -5.29 -6.69 4.76
N PHE A 105 -6.14 -5.75 5.12
CA PHE A 105 -6.51 -5.47 6.51
C PHE A 105 -7.79 -6.21 6.94
N ALA A 106 -7.95 -6.37 8.26
CA ALA A 106 -9.21 -6.76 8.89
C ALA A 106 -9.80 -8.10 8.43
N GLY A 107 -8.96 -9.07 8.05
CA GLY A 107 -9.47 -10.40 7.68
C GLY A 107 -10.00 -10.52 6.26
N ILE A 108 -9.71 -9.55 5.37
CA ILE A 108 -9.94 -9.69 3.94
C ILE A 108 -9.09 -10.84 3.41
N CYS A 109 -9.73 -11.77 2.72
CA CYS A 109 -9.07 -12.86 2.04
C CYS A 109 -8.73 -12.46 0.60
N PRO A 110 -7.65 -12.99 0.02
CA PRO A 110 -7.35 -12.80 -1.41
C PRO A 110 -8.54 -13.17 -2.32
N SER A 111 -9.36 -14.16 -1.93
CA SER A 111 -10.57 -14.56 -2.63
C SER A 111 -11.69 -13.51 -2.64
N ASN A 112 -11.56 -12.42 -1.86
CA ASN A 112 -12.47 -11.28 -1.93
C ASN A 112 -12.04 -10.26 -3.00
N LEU A 113 -10.88 -10.45 -3.63
CA LEU A 113 -10.38 -9.58 -4.68
C LEU A 113 -10.79 -10.09 -6.06
N PRO A 114 -10.78 -9.22 -7.08
CA PRO A 114 -10.99 -9.63 -8.46
C PRO A 114 -9.93 -10.66 -8.92
N GLU A 115 -10.34 -11.61 -9.76
CA GLU A 115 -9.49 -12.70 -10.28
C GLU A 115 -8.15 -12.20 -10.85
N HIS A 116 -8.15 -11.06 -11.55
CA HIS A 116 -6.95 -10.50 -12.17
C HIS A 116 -5.90 -9.98 -11.17
N LEU A 117 -6.22 -9.93 -9.87
CA LEU A 117 -5.27 -9.63 -8.82
C LEU A 117 -4.75 -10.87 -8.11
N GLU A 118 -5.36 -12.06 -8.24
CA GLU A 118 -5.10 -13.27 -7.43
C GLU A 118 -3.63 -13.73 -7.36
N ASP A 119 -2.84 -13.49 -8.40
CA ASP A 119 -1.41 -13.80 -8.49
C ASP A 119 -0.49 -12.68 -7.95
N ALA A 120 -1.06 -11.62 -7.37
CA ALA A 120 -0.28 -10.58 -6.72
C ALA A 120 0.40 -11.07 -5.43
N THR A 121 1.45 -10.38 -5.01
CA THR A 121 2.03 -10.59 -3.69
C THR A 121 1.13 -9.94 -2.63
N TYR A 122 0.69 -10.73 -1.64
CA TYR A 122 -0.14 -10.26 -0.53
C TYR A 122 0.56 -10.34 0.81
N THR A 123 0.23 -9.40 1.68
CA THR A 123 0.50 -9.52 3.13
C THR A 123 -0.79 -9.23 3.88
N GLN A 124 -1.20 -10.15 4.75
CA GLN A 124 -2.35 -9.95 5.62
C GLN A 124 -1.90 -9.29 6.91
N ILE A 125 -2.56 -8.19 7.27
CA ILE A 125 -2.35 -7.48 8.53
C ILE A 125 -3.54 -7.80 9.42
N ALA A 126 -3.29 -8.61 10.45
CA ALA A 126 -4.27 -8.87 11.49
C ALA A 126 -4.59 -7.55 12.21
N GLN A 127 -5.86 -7.31 12.52
CA GLN A 127 -6.19 -6.24 13.46
C GLN A 127 -5.46 -6.53 14.76
N THR A 128 -4.71 -5.54 15.27
CA THR A 128 -4.40 -5.54 16.69
C THR A 128 -5.74 -5.56 17.43
N PRO A 129 -5.95 -6.47 18.39
CA PRO A 129 -7.14 -6.42 19.22
C PRO A 129 -7.16 -5.02 19.84
N GLU A 130 -8.21 -4.25 19.53
CA GLU A 130 -8.47 -3.01 20.26
C GLU A 130 -8.40 -3.32 21.75
N ASN A 131 -7.73 -2.43 22.49
CA ASN A 131 -7.67 -2.48 23.95
C ASN A 131 -9.04 -2.90 24.50
N ASN A 132 -9.10 -4.13 25.03
CA ASN A 132 -10.16 -4.52 25.94
C ASN A 132 -10.08 -3.53 27.10
N HIS A 133 -10.88 -2.48 27.04
CA HIS A 133 -11.07 -1.60 28.16
C HIS A 133 -11.75 -2.45 29.23
N PRO A 134 -11.10 -2.76 30.37
CA PRO A 134 -11.83 -3.38 31.45
C PRO A 134 -12.83 -2.34 31.92
N SER A 135 -14.11 -2.56 31.62
CA SER A 135 -15.19 -1.84 32.27
C SER A 135 -14.98 -1.99 33.78
N SER A 136 -14.55 -0.90 34.42
CA SER A 136 -14.55 -0.74 35.87
C SER A 136 -15.81 0.00 36.27
#